data_AF-A0A2U3LWF3-F1
#
_entry.id   AF-A0A2U3LWF3-F1
#
_cell.length_a   1.000
_cell.length_b   1.000
_cell.length_c   1.000
_cell.angle_alpha   90.00
_cell.angle_beta   90.00
_cell.angle_gamma   90.00
#
_symmetry.space_group_name_H-M   'P 1'
#
loop_
_entity.id
_entity.type
_entity.pdbx_description
1 polymer ?
#
loop_
_entity_poly.entity_id
_entity_poly.type
_entity_poly.pdbx_seq_one_letter_code
_entity_poly.pdbx_strand_id
1 'polypeptide(L)' 'MGATLKDVQDIMLKHGAYNVANLDGGASTVLYYQSQIVNHPSSPYGERHAPSFFIVK' A
#
# COMPACT_ATOMS: atom_id res chain seq x y z
N MET A 1 -8.72 -2.63 -10.61
CA MET A 1 -7.47 -2.33 -11.35
C MET A 1 -6.51 -1.62 -10.41
N GLY A 2 -5.20 -1.91 -10.51
CA GLY A 2 -4.16 -1.28 -9.68
C GLY A 2 -3.50 -0.10 -10.39
N ALA A 3 -2.33 0.30 -9.90
CA ALA A 3 -1.50 1.37 -10.47
C ALA A 3 -0.16 0.79 -10.95
N THR A 4 0.38 1.33 -12.04
CA THR A 4 1.77 1.04 -12.43
C THR A 4 2.74 1.79 -11.50
N LEU A 5 4.02 1.40 -11.50
CA LEU A 5 5.04 2.15 -10.75
C LEU A 5 5.15 3.61 -11.20
N LYS A 6 4.84 3.90 -12.47
CA LYS A 6 4.84 5.27 -13.01
C LYS A 6 3.69 6.09 -12.42
N ASP A 7 2.49 5.51 -12.38
CA ASP A 7 1.32 6.18 -11.78
C ASP A 7 1.59 6.51 -10.30
N VAL A 8 2.20 5.57 -9.56
CA VAL A 8 2.56 5.80 -8.15
C VAL A 8 3.59 6.91 -8.02
N GLN A 9 4.64 6.93 -8.86
CA GLN A 9 5.63 8.01 -8.85
C GLN A 9 4.99 9.38 -9.11
N ASP A 10 4.10 9.47 -10.09
CA ASP A 10 3.45 10.73 -10.45
C ASP A 10 2.52 11.22 -9.33
N ILE A 11 1.80 10.30 -8.66
CA ILE A 11 0.99 10.62 -7.47
C ILE A 11 1.87 11.12 -6.32
N MET A 12 2.97 10.41 -6.03
CA MET A 12 3.89 10.80 -4.95
C MET A 12 4.49 12.18 -5.21
N LEU A 13 4.94 12.45 -6.43
CA LEU A 13 5.47 13.75 -6.84
C LEU A 13 4.42 14.86 -6.72
N LYS A 14 3.16 14.59 -7.13
CA LYS A 14 2.03 15.53 -6.98
C LYS A 14 1.79 15.91 -5.52
N HIS A 15 2.04 15.01 -4.58
CA HIS A 15 1.94 15.26 -3.15
C HIS A 15 3.24 15.81 -2.51
N GLY A 16 4.24 16.17 -3.31
CA GLY A 16 5.48 16.79 -2.85
C GLY A 16 6.50 15.81 -2.24
N ALA A 17 6.32 14.49 -2.42
CA ALA A 17 7.30 13.52 -1.97
C ALA A 17 8.56 13.59 -2.84
N TYR A 18 9.69 13.95 -2.24
CA TYR A 18 10.97 14.10 -2.93
C TYR A 18 11.76 12.78 -3.00
N ASN A 19 11.76 12.02 -1.90
CA ASN A 19 12.38 10.69 -1.82
C ASN A 19 11.29 9.64 -1.56
N VAL A 20 11.24 8.60 -2.39
CA VAL A 20 10.26 7.53 -2.25
C VAL A 20 10.90 6.17 -2.53
N ALA A 21 10.39 5.14 -1.86
CA ALA A 21 10.72 3.76 -2.12
C ALA A 21 9.42 2.95 -2.20
N ASN A 22 9.29 2.13 -3.25
CA ASN A 22 8.17 1.21 -3.35
C ASN A 22 8.35 0.04 -2.37
N LEU A 23 7.27 -0.38 -1.72
CA LEU A 23 7.23 -1.53 -0.82
C LEU A 23 6.61 -2.75 -1.52
N ASP A 24 6.25 -3.78 -0.75
CA ASP A 24 5.54 -4.93 -1.29
C ASP A 24 4.13 -4.52 -1.79
N GLY A 25 3.71 -5.12 -2.90
CA GLY A 25 2.53 -4.75 -3.66
C GLY A 25 1.49 -5.86 -3.77
N GLY A 26 0.53 -5.67 -4.68
CA GLY A 26 -0.44 -6.71 -5.04
C GLY A 26 -1.26 -7.20 -3.85
N ALA A 27 -1.28 -8.51 -3.64
CA ALA A 27 -2.02 -9.16 -2.55
C ALA A 27 -1.49 -8.81 -1.15
N SER A 28 -0.27 -8.30 -1.04
CA SER A 28 0.34 -7.91 0.23
C SER A 28 -0.04 -6.49 0.68
N THR A 29 -0.66 -5.68 -0.19
CA THR A 29 -1.04 -4.31 0.16
C THR A 29 -2.26 -4.30 1.08
N VAL A 30 -2.06 -3.95 2.34
CA VAL A 30 -3.11 -3.78 3.36
C VAL A 30 -2.85 -2.52 4.18
N LEU A 31 -3.91 -1.77 4.48
CA LEU A 31 -3.86 -0.57 5.31
C LEU A 31 -4.87 -0.70 6.45
N TYR A 32 -4.36 -0.65 7.69
CA TYR A 32 -5.17 -0.60 8.90
C TYR A 32 -5.28 0.83 9.41
N TYR A 33 -6.50 1.25 9.74
CA TYR A 33 -6.79 2.50 10.42
C TYR A 33 -7.83 2.24 11.51
N GLN A 34 -7.54 2.63 12.75
CA GLN A 34 -8.40 2.36 13.91
C GLN A 34 -8.82 0.89 14.04
N SER A 35 -7.86 -0.03 13.87
CA SER A 35 -8.08 -1.49 13.89
C SER A 35 -9.03 -2.03 12.81
N GLN A 36 -9.30 -1.23 11.77
CA GLN A 36 -10.12 -1.64 10.62
C GLN A 36 -9.29 -1.60 9.35
N ILE A 37 -9.51 -2.56 8.45
CA ILE A 37 -8.94 -2.51 7.09
C ILE A 37 -9.73 -1.48 6.29
N VAL A 38 -9.03 -0.49 5.74
CA VAL A 38 -9.66 0.62 4.98
C VAL A 38 -9.41 0.55 3.48
N ASN A 39 -8.61 -0.41 3.01
CA ASN A 39 -8.44 -0.69 1.59
C ASN A 39 -9.12 -2.02 1.21
N HIS A 40 -9.05 -2.39 -0.07
CA HIS A 40 -9.57 -3.66 -0.56
C HIS A 40 -8.41 -4.60 -0.94
N PRO A 41 -8.06 -5.59 -0.10
CA PRO A 41 -7.05 -6.58 -0.44
C PRO A 41 -7.38 -7.29 -1.76
N SER A 42 -6.38 -7.47 -2.62
CA SER A 42 -6.59 -8.06 -3.95
C SER A 42 -6.57 -9.59 -3.96
N SER A 43 -6.24 -10.23 -2.85
CA SER A 43 -6.27 -11.68 -2.70
C SER A 43 -7.71 -12.18 -2.58
N PRO A 44 -8.07 -13.29 -3.24
CA PRO A 44 -9.41 -13.89 -3.13
C PRO A 44 -9.71 -14.43 -1.72
N TYR A 45 -8.69 -14.58 -0.87
CA TYR A 45 -8.80 -15.11 0.49
C TYR A 45 -8.80 -14.02 1.58
N GLY A 46 -8.86 -12.73 1.22
CA GLY A 46 -8.76 -11.61 2.17
C GLY A 46 -7.33 -11.10 2.35
N GLU A 47 -7.00 -10.46 3.48
CA GLU A 47 -5.63 -10.01 3.72
C GLU A 47 -4.62 -11.16 3.73
N ARG A 48 -3.39 -10.87 3.31
CA ARG A 48 -2.27 -11.80 3.40
C ARG A 48 -1.40 -11.41 4.60
N HIS A 49 -1.12 -12.38 5.47
CA HIS A 49 -0.10 -12.18 6.51
C HIS A 49 1.27 -11.91 5.87
N ALA A 50 1.87 -10.78 6.24
CA ALA A 50 3.22 -10.38 5.82
C ALA A 50 4.19 -10.47 7.01
N PRO A 51 5.50 -10.66 6.77
CA PRO A 51 6.50 -10.79 7.82
C PRO A 51 6.81 -9.47 8.55
N SER A 52 6.54 -8.33 7.89
CA SER A 52 6.91 -7.00 8.40
C SER A 52 5.86 -5.95 8.01
N PHE A 53 5.65 -4.96 8.88
CA PHE A 53 4.70 -3.85 8.67
C PHE A 53 5.32 -2.52 9.10
N PHE A 54 4.93 -1.44 8.43
CA PHE A 54 5.14 -0.09 8.94
C PHE A 54 3.99 0.24 9.91
N ILE A 55 4.33 0.59 11.14
CA ILE A 55 3.37 0.98 12.18
C ILE A 55 3.62 2.43 12.55
N VAL A 56 2.59 3.26 12.41
CA VAL A 56 2.60 4.68 12.81
C VAL A 56 1.66 4.82 14.01
N LYS A 57 2.14 5.41 15.10
CA LYS A 57 1.39 5.65 16.35
C LYS A 57 0.95 7.10 16.45
#